data_AF-A0A800G8L4-F1
#
_entry.id   AF-A0A800G8L4-F1
#
_cell.length_a   1.000
_cell.length_b   1.000
_cell.length_c   1.000
_cell.angle_alpha   90.00
_cell.angle_beta   90.00
_cell.angle_gamma   90.00
#
_symmetry.space_group_name_H-M   'P 1'
#
loop_
_entity.id
_entity.type
_entity.pdbx_description
1 polymer ?
#
loop_
_entity_poly.entity_id
_entity_poly.type
_entity_poly.pdbx_seq_one_letter_code
_entity_poly.pdbx_strand_id
1 'polypeptide(L)'
;MQRAEQLRQRVLTHLAQWRVDDPAYQARNQQLSDDLTAFGRWLDEAKSRPTGSGLLWDALYRWAEENLSLDAQELLVALMLELYPECTDDLEDMFHIAKERRLDVTMPVEDLRQLMNSQYDWTAGFDFSDAKENTHFWYVSENKLEPRFGVREEEPGAEREMPVAIARDMTALRADLAQALNGVTVAEFLFTHPQYRHLVRRVQALGQCPYGEIRDNLLASTCSPLDILRFKLAFFGAAKFDPKSSLWTRICMYQGAPLPDELDSATVDDWWLAIWPGDTA
;
A
#
# COMPACT_ATOMS: atom_id res chain seq x y z
N MET A 1 7.86 -20.00 16.68
CA MET A 1 7.92 -21.02 15.61
C MET A 1 6.65 -21.86 15.49
N GLN A 2 6.13 -22.51 16.54
CA GLN A 2 4.89 -23.30 16.45
C GLN A 2 3.68 -22.49 15.95
N ARG A 3 3.44 -21.30 16.52
CA ARG A 3 2.38 -20.39 16.07
C ARG A 3 2.53 -19.97 14.60
N ALA A 4 3.76 -19.75 14.14
CA ALA A 4 4.03 -19.39 12.75
C ALA A 4 3.65 -20.51 11.79
N GLU A 5 3.91 -21.76 12.18
CA GLU A 5 3.49 -22.93 11.41
C GLU A 5 1.96 -23.08 11.39
N GLN A 6 1.28 -22.83 12.52
CA GLN A 6 -0.19 -22.83 12.58
C GLN A 6 -0.80 -21.77 11.66
N LEU A 7 -0.29 -20.54 11.70
CA LEU A 7 -0.75 -19.46 10.84
C LEU A 7 -0.46 -19.74 9.36
N ARG A 8 0.73 -20.26 9.05
CA ARG A 8 1.10 -20.72 7.69
C ARG A 8 0.10 -21.74 7.16
N GLN A 9 -0.23 -22.74 7.97
CA GLN A 9 -1.18 -23.79 7.61
C GLN A 9 -2.60 -23.24 7.44
N ARG A 10 -3.03 -22.32 8.32
CA ARG A 10 -4.30 -21.60 8.17
C ARG A 10 -4.36 -20.86 6.84
N VAL A 11 -3.30 -20.13 6.47
CA VAL A 11 -3.27 -19.40 5.20
C VAL A 11 -3.33 -20.35 4.01
N LEU A 12 -2.57 -21.46 4.02
CA LEU A 12 -2.64 -22.46 2.95
C LEU A 12 -4.07 -22.99 2.76
N THR A 13 -4.76 -23.33 3.85
CA THR A 13 -6.16 -23.76 3.80
C THR A 13 -7.08 -22.63 3.31
N HIS A 14 -6.85 -21.38 3.75
CA HIS A 14 -7.60 -20.22 3.30
C HIS A 14 -7.47 -20.01 1.79
N LEU A 15 -6.25 -20.10 1.24
CA LEU A 15 -5.97 -19.99 -0.20
C LEU A 15 -6.63 -21.12 -0.98
N ALA A 16 -6.59 -22.36 -0.48
CA ALA A 16 -7.25 -23.49 -1.12
C ALA A 16 -8.78 -23.31 -1.22
N GLN A 17 -9.37 -22.63 -0.24
CA GLN A 17 -10.80 -22.28 -0.20
C GLN A 17 -11.13 -21.00 -0.98
N TRP A 18 -10.15 -20.17 -1.33
CA TRP A 18 -10.33 -18.93 -2.07
C TRP A 18 -10.07 -19.13 -3.57
N ARG A 19 -11.15 -19.51 -4.27
CA ARG A 19 -11.15 -19.63 -5.73
C ARG A 19 -11.74 -18.38 -6.37
N VAL A 20 -11.01 -17.84 -7.35
CA VAL A 20 -11.43 -16.67 -8.14
C VAL A 20 -11.53 -17.05 -9.61
N ASP A 21 -12.42 -16.37 -10.33
CA ASP A 21 -12.64 -16.64 -11.75
C ASP A 21 -11.56 -15.99 -12.64
N ASP A 22 -10.97 -14.89 -12.16
CA ASP A 22 -9.90 -14.18 -12.87
C ASP A 22 -8.61 -15.03 -12.92
N PRO A 23 -8.12 -15.42 -14.12
CA PRO A 23 -6.97 -16.32 -14.22
C PRO A 23 -5.67 -15.73 -13.67
N ALA A 24 -5.46 -14.41 -13.78
CA ALA A 24 -4.25 -13.77 -13.30
C ALA A 24 -4.20 -13.75 -11.77
N TYR A 25 -5.34 -13.47 -11.13
CA TYR A 25 -5.46 -13.52 -9.67
C TYR A 25 -5.43 -14.95 -9.13
N GLN A 26 -6.03 -15.91 -9.83
CA GLN A 26 -5.92 -17.32 -9.44
C GLN A 26 -4.46 -17.81 -9.55
N ALA A 27 -3.71 -17.37 -10.55
CA ALA A 27 -2.28 -17.67 -10.67
C ALA A 27 -1.47 -17.05 -9.52
N ARG A 28 -1.79 -15.82 -9.10
CA ARG A 28 -1.18 -15.20 -7.90
C ARG A 28 -1.45 -16.01 -6.64
N ASN A 29 -2.68 -16.50 -6.43
CA ASN A 29 -3.01 -17.35 -5.28
C ASN A 29 -2.24 -18.68 -5.30
N GLN A 30 -2.02 -19.25 -6.48
CA GLN A 30 -1.19 -20.45 -6.63
C GLN A 30 0.28 -20.15 -6.31
N GLN A 31 0.85 -19.07 -6.87
CA GLN A 31 2.23 -18.66 -6.56
C GLN A 31 2.41 -18.43 -5.06
N LEU A 32 1.46 -17.77 -4.41
CA LEU A 32 1.48 -17.55 -2.96
C LEU A 32 1.47 -18.87 -2.16
N SER A 33 0.76 -19.89 -2.64
CA SER A 33 0.75 -21.22 -2.02
C SER A 33 2.11 -21.92 -2.15
N ASP A 34 2.76 -21.77 -3.30
CA ASP A 34 4.11 -22.32 -3.55
C ASP A 34 5.15 -21.60 -2.69
N ASP A 35 5.04 -20.28 -2.55
CA ASP A 35 5.87 -19.45 -1.69
C ASP A 35 5.73 -19.85 -0.21
N LEU A 36 4.51 -20.09 0.27
CA LEU A 36 4.24 -20.56 1.63
C LEU A 36 4.79 -21.98 1.90
N THR A 37 4.94 -22.80 0.85
CA THR A 37 5.63 -24.08 0.94
C THR A 37 7.14 -23.90 1.06
N ALA A 38 7.72 -22.94 0.33
CA ALA A 38 9.14 -22.57 0.47
C ALA A 38 9.44 -22.00 1.87
N PHE A 39 8.58 -21.12 2.38
CA PHE A 39 8.63 -20.60 3.75
C PHE A 39 8.62 -21.73 4.79
N GLY A 40 7.74 -22.73 4.67
CA GLY A 40 7.70 -23.87 5.58
C GLY A 40 9.02 -24.66 5.59
N ARG A 41 9.59 -24.92 4.41
CA ARG A 41 10.92 -25.57 4.30
C ARG A 41 12.01 -24.76 4.99
N TRP A 42 12.01 -23.45 4.80
CA TRP A 42 12.97 -22.56 5.46
C TRP A 42 12.85 -22.65 6.99
N LEU A 43 11.63 -22.65 7.54
CA LEU A 43 11.40 -22.80 8.98
C LEU A 43 11.93 -24.14 9.51
N ASP A 44 11.72 -25.23 8.77
CA ASP A 44 12.21 -26.55 9.15
C ASP A 44 13.75 -26.62 9.18
N GLU A 45 14.40 -26.03 8.18
CA GLU A 45 15.86 -25.88 8.18
C GLU A 45 16.34 -25.02 9.35
N ALA A 46 15.65 -23.93 9.66
CA ALA A 46 16.01 -23.03 10.75
C ALA A 46 15.93 -23.73 12.13
N LYS A 47 14.97 -24.64 12.34
CA LYS A 47 14.86 -25.44 13.58
C LYS A 47 16.10 -26.29 13.86
N SER A 48 16.81 -26.70 12.80
CA SER A 48 18.01 -27.54 12.89
C SER A 48 19.31 -26.77 13.17
N ARG A 49 19.27 -25.43 13.07
CA ARG A 49 20.45 -24.57 13.29
C ARG A 49 20.60 -24.25 14.78
N PRO A 50 21.83 -24.10 15.31
CA PRO A 50 22.05 -23.68 16.69
C PRO A 50 21.33 -22.35 16.94
N THR A 51 20.33 -22.38 17.83
CA THR A 51 19.47 -21.24 18.19
C THR A 51 20.28 -20.27 19.04
N GLY A 52 20.96 -19.33 18.39
CA GLY A 52 21.80 -18.34 19.05
C GLY A 52 21.61 -16.90 18.58
N SER A 53 20.85 -16.64 17.52
CA SER A 53 20.61 -15.27 17.05
C SER A 53 19.17 -14.85 17.34
N GLY A 54 18.99 -13.77 18.08
CA GLY A 54 17.70 -13.07 18.25
C GLY A 54 17.20 -12.39 16.97
N LEU A 55 17.56 -12.91 15.80
CA LEU A 55 17.34 -12.35 14.46
C LEU A 55 16.67 -13.35 13.52
N LEU A 56 15.96 -14.36 14.05
CA LEU A 56 15.31 -15.39 13.24
C LEU A 56 14.38 -14.77 12.17
N TRP A 57 13.52 -13.83 12.57
CA TRP A 57 12.55 -13.22 11.68
C TRP A 57 13.17 -12.24 10.68
N ASP A 58 14.23 -11.51 11.08
CA ASP A 58 15.01 -10.69 10.14
C ASP A 58 15.70 -11.57 9.07
N ALA A 59 16.30 -12.69 9.49
CA ALA A 59 16.91 -13.62 8.55
C ALA A 59 15.87 -14.25 7.59
N LEU A 60 14.68 -14.55 8.08
CA LEU A 60 13.57 -15.03 7.24
C LEU A 60 13.11 -13.96 6.26
N TYR A 61 12.91 -12.73 6.73
CA TYR A 61 12.43 -11.64 5.88
C TYR A 61 13.42 -11.32 4.76
N ARG A 62 14.72 -11.21 5.07
CA ARG A 62 15.78 -11.02 4.06
C ARG A 62 15.84 -12.16 3.05
N TRP A 63 15.68 -13.39 3.51
CA TRP A 63 15.59 -14.53 2.61
C TRP A 63 14.33 -14.42 1.72
N ALA A 64 13.20 -13.98 2.26
CA ALA A 64 11.97 -13.81 1.52
C ALA A 64 12.07 -12.73 0.44
N GLU A 65 12.77 -11.61 0.72
CA GLU A 65 13.04 -10.55 -0.27
C GLU A 65 13.74 -11.09 -1.53
N GLU A 66 14.62 -12.09 -1.36
CA GLU A 66 15.39 -12.69 -2.45
C GLU A 66 14.70 -13.89 -3.12
N ASN A 67 13.75 -14.56 -2.44
CA ASN A 67 13.26 -15.88 -2.84
C ASN A 67 11.74 -16.00 -3.02
N LEU A 68 10.94 -15.06 -2.50
CA LEU A 68 9.48 -15.13 -2.54
C LEU A 68 8.89 -13.99 -3.38
N SER A 69 7.66 -14.18 -3.87
CA SER A 69 6.92 -13.10 -4.56
C SER A 69 6.57 -11.96 -3.60
N LEU A 70 6.26 -10.78 -4.15
CA LEU A 70 5.84 -9.61 -3.35
C LEU A 70 4.60 -9.92 -2.49
N ASP A 71 3.63 -10.66 -3.01
CA ASP A 71 2.43 -11.04 -2.25
C ASP A 71 2.79 -11.88 -1.02
N ALA A 72 3.79 -12.77 -1.15
CA ALA A 72 4.28 -13.59 -0.06
C ALA A 72 5.14 -12.80 0.94
N GLN A 73 5.91 -11.81 0.47
CA GLN A 73 6.67 -10.90 1.33
C GLN A 73 5.71 -10.08 2.21
N GLU A 74 4.68 -9.48 1.63
CA GLU A 74 3.67 -8.70 2.38
C GLU A 74 2.86 -9.58 3.34
N LEU A 75 2.47 -10.79 2.91
CA LEU A 75 1.81 -11.75 3.78
C LEU A 75 2.72 -12.17 4.95
N LEU A 76 4.01 -12.37 4.71
CA LEU A 76 4.98 -12.69 5.76
C LEU A 76 5.08 -11.56 6.79
N VAL A 77 5.10 -10.31 6.35
CA VAL A 77 5.08 -9.16 7.27
C VAL A 77 3.82 -9.20 8.13
N ALA A 78 2.64 -9.40 7.53
CA ALA A 78 1.39 -9.52 8.28
C ALA A 78 1.41 -10.69 9.28
N LEU A 79 1.93 -11.85 8.88
CA LEU A 79 2.13 -13.00 9.77
C LEU A 79 3.08 -12.68 10.94
N MET A 80 4.12 -11.88 10.70
CA MET A 80 5.04 -11.46 11.75
C MET A 80 4.40 -10.54 12.77
N LEU A 81 3.48 -9.65 12.36
CA LEU A 81 2.70 -8.82 13.26
C LEU A 81 1.80 -9.70 14.16
N GLU A 82 1.12 -10.68 13.57
CA GLU A 82 0.25 -11.64 14.27
C GLU A 82 0.98 -12.58 15.24
N LEU A 83 2.30 -12.73 15.09
CA LEU A 83 3.10 -13.57 15.98
C LEU A 83 3.43 -12.88 17.31
N TYR A 84 3.44 -11.56 17.32
CA TYR A 84 3.86 -10.72 18.44
C TYR A 84 2.92 -9.51 18.57
N PRO A 85 1.62 -9.73 18.83
CA PRO A 85 0.64 -8.65 18.94
C PRO A 85 1.06 -7.60 19.97
N GLU A 86 1.76 -7.99 21.03
CA GLU A 86 2.29 -7.08 22.05
C GLU A 86 3.29 -6.03 21.50
N CYS A 87 3.89 -6.28 20.33
CA CYS A 87 4.75 -5.32 19.65
C CYS A 87 3.97 -4.30 18.80
N THR A 88 2.69 -4.56 18.54
CA THR A 88 1.86 -3.80 17.59
C THR A 88 0.62 -3.18 18.21
N ASP A 89 0.12 -3.70 19.33
CA ASP A 89 -1.12 -3.22 19.97
C ASP A 89 -1.07 -1.71 20.26
N ASP A 90 0.05 -1.23 20.81
CA ASP A 90 0.24 0.20 21.12
C ASP A 90 0.41 1.09 19.86
N LEU A 91 0.56 0.51 18.66
CA LEU A 91 0.68 1.28 17.42
C LEU A 91 -0.68 1.82 16.94
N GLU A 92 -1.80 1.29 17.43
CA GLU A 92 -3.13 1.83 17.12
C GLU A 92 -3.25 3.30 17.55
N ASP A 93 -2.62 3.67 18.66
CA ASP A 93 -2.54 5.06 19.12
C ASP A 93 -1.86 5.98 18.08
N MET A 94 -1.14 5.44 17.11
CA MET A 94 -0.51 6.19 16.02
C MET A 94 -1.40 6.33 14.78
N PHE A 95 -2.59 5.70 14.73
CA PHE A 95 -3.49 5.72 13.56
C PHE A 95 -4.28 7.02 13.42
N HIS A 96 -3.98 8.03 14.24
CA HIS A 96 -4.54 9.36 14.13
C HIS A 96 -3.44 10.41 13.94
N ILE A 97 -3.74 11.46 13.18
CA ILE A 97 -2.90 12.65 13.09
C ILE A 97 -3.58 13.80 13.82
N ALA A 98 -3.05 14.17 14.98
CA ALA A 98 -3.65 15.21 15.83
C ALA A 98 -3.39 16.65 15.32
N LYS A 99 -2.40 16.84 14.43
CA LYS A 99 -1.90 18.18 14.07
C LYS A 99 -1.83 18.40 12.57
N GLU A 100 -2.52 19.43 12.11
CA GLU A 100 -2.32 19.96 10.76
C GLU A 100 -0.87 20.45 10.62
N ARG A 101 -0.14 19.89 9.64
CA ARG A 101 1.21 20.35 9.31
C ARG A 101 1.08 21.59 8.43
N ARG A 102 1.35 22.76 9.03
CA ARG A 102 1.32 24.04 8.34
C ARG A 102 2.48 24.16 7.37
N LEU A 103 2.22 24.81 6.24
CA LEU A 103 3.24 25.18 5.27
C LEU A 103 4.24 26.14 5.92
N ASP A 104 5.51 25.75 5.96
CA ASP A 104 6.61 26.63 6.31
C ASP A 104 7.01 27.45 5.08
N VAL A 105 6.56 28.70 5.08
CA VAL A 105 6.83 29.66 3.99
C VAL A 105 8.21 30.29 4.10
N THR A 106 8.89 30.15 5.25
CA THR A 106 10.21 30.74 5.50
C THR A 106 11.36 29.83 5.10
N MET A 107 11.08 28.54 4.87
CA MET A 107 12.02 27.56 4.34
C MET A 107 12.73 28.08 3.08
N PRO A 108 14.07 27.99 3.00
CA PRO A 108 14.82 28.23 1.77
C PRO A 108 14.42 27.24 0.67
N VAL A 109 14.36 27.70 -0.58
CA VAL A 109 14.04 26.84 -1.72
C VAL A 109 15.06 25.70 -1.88
N GLU A 110 16.31 25.92 -1.50
CA GLU A 110 17.36 24.89 -1.50
C GLU A 110 17.01 23.70 -0.60
N ASP A 111 16.50 23.98 0.60
CA ASP A 111 16.07 22.93 1.53
C ASP A 111 14.85 22.19 0.98
N LEU A 112 13.91 22.92 0.35
CA LEU A 112 12.78 22.29 -0.34
C LEU A 112 13.24 21.37 -1.48
N ARG A 113 14.26 21.76 -2.26
CA ARG A 113 14.84 20.90 -3.31
C ARG A 113 15.46 19.63 -2.72
N GLN A 114 16.19 19.75 -1.60
CA GLN A 114 16.77 18.58 -0.93
C GLN A 114 15.68 17.63 -0.44
N LEU A 115 14.61 18.16 0.18
CA LEU A 115 13.46 17.37 0.59
C LEU A 115 12.79 16.67 -0.61
N MET A 116 12.54 17.41 -1.69
CA MET A 116 12.00 16.84 -2.94
C MET A 116 12.86 15.70 -3.48
N ASN A 117 14.18 15.90 -3.55
CA ASN A 117 15.10 14.89 -4.05
C ASN A 117 15.13 13.64 -3.16
N SER A 118 15.01 13.79 -1.83
CA SER A 118 15.02 12.64 -0.91
C SER A 118 13.72 11.83 -0.89
N GLN A 119 12.57 12.47 -1.15
CA GLN A 119 11.25 11.86 -0.98
C GLN A 119 10.58 11.47 -2.30
N TYR A 120 10.90 12.18 -3.39
CA TYR A 120 10.23 12.08 -4.68
C TYR A 120 11.20 11.77 -5.83
N ASP A 121 12.37 11.21 -5.54
CA ASP A 121 13.29 10.69 -6.56
C ASP A 121 12.63 9.65 -7.48
N TRP A 122 11.77 8.80 -6.92
CA TRP A 122 11.01 7.78 -7.63
C TRP A 122 10.19 8.34 -8.80
N THR A 123 9.76 9.60 -8.74
CA THR A 123 9.01 10.23 -9.83
C THR A 123 9.85 10.49 -11.08
N ALA A 124 11.18 10.41 -10.99
CA ALA A 124 12.07 10.54 -12.15
C ALA A 124 11.98 9.36 -13.12
N GLY A 125 11.33 8.26 -12.73
CA GLY A 125 11.12 7.09 -13.58
C GLY A 125 10.00 7.25 -14.62
N PHE A 126 9.20 8.32 -14.56
CA PHE A 126 8.06 8.53 -15.46
C PHE A 126 8.33 9.63 -16.48
N ASP A 127 7.85 9.43 -17.71
CA ASP A 127 7.88 10.44 -18.78
C ASP A 127 6.46 10.95 -19.09
N PHE A 128 6.06 12.03 -18.43
CA PHE A 128 4.75 12.64 -18.64
C PHE A 128 4.59 13.37 -19.98
N SER A 129 5.59 13.34 -20.87
CA SER A 129 5.40 13.72 -22.27
C SER A 129 4.83 12.57 -23.11
N ASP A 130 4.91 11.33 -22.64
CA ASP A 130 4.21 10.18 -23.23
C ASP A 130 2.71 10.19 -22.85
N ALA A 131 1.86 10.00 -23.85
CA ALA A 131 0.41 9.87 -23.66
C ALA A 131 0.06 8.63 -22.80
N LYS A 132 0.91 7.58 -22.80
CA LYS A 132 0.74 6.39 -21.97
C LYS A 132 0.85 6.67 -20.48
N GLU A 133 1.58 7.71 -20.07
CA GLU A 133 1.72 8.13 -18.66
C GLU A 133 0.58 9.08 -18.23
N ASN A 134 -0.29 9.48 -19.17
CA ASN A 134 -1.41 10.41 -18.93
C ASN A 134 -2.76 9.88 -19.45
N THR A 135 -2.87 8.57 -19.63
CA THR A 135 -4.02 7.91 -20.26
C THR A 135 -5.31 8.08 -19.47
N HIS A 136 -5.23 8.05 -18.14
CA HIS A 136 -6.39 8.10 -17.25
C HIS A 136 -6.49 9.42 -16.49
N PHE A 137 -7.67 9.64 -15.92
CA PHE A 137 -7.94 10.69 -14.94
C PHE A 137 -8.94 10.20 -13.89
N TRP A 138 -8.80 10.70 -12.66
CA TRP A 138 -9.71 10.38 -11.56
C TRP A 138 -10.64 11.56 -11.31
N TYR A 139 -11.93 11.31 -11.09
CA TYR A 139 -12.91 12.36 -10.81
C TYR A 139 -13.97 11.88 -9.82
N VAL A 140 -14.66 12.80 -9.14
CA VAL A 140 -15.81 12.45 -8.30
C VAL A 140 -17.09 12.57 -9.12
N SER A 141 -17.86 11.48 -9.20
CA SER A 141 -19.16 11.50 -9.87
C SER A 141 -20.19 12.28 -9.04
N GLU A 142 -20.92 13.21 -9.66
CA GLU A 142 -22.00 13.95 -9.00
C GLU A 142 -23.13 13.03 -8.51
N ASN A 143 -23.53 12.05 -9.32
CA ASN A 143 -24.65 11.16 -9.02
C ASN A 143 -24.36 10.17 -7.88
N LYS A 144 -23.10 9.69 -7.79
CA LYS A 144 -22.72 8.64 -6.82
C LYS A 144 -21.85 9.14 -5.68
N LEU A 145 -21.28 10.35 -5.80
CA LEU A 145 -20.30 10.91 -4.86
C LEU A 145 -19.10 9.98 -4.59
N GLU A 146 -18.74 9.17 -5.58
CA GLU A 146 -17.66 8.19 -5.53
C GLU A 146 -16.57 8.54 -6.56
N PRO A 147 -15.28 8.28 -6.25
CA PRO A 147 -14.21 8.36 -7.23
C PRO A 147 -14.46 7.44 -8.42
N ARG A 148 -14.20 7.95 -9.62
CA ARG A 148 -14.28 7.25 -10.90
C ARG A 148 -12.96 7.35 -11.64
N PHE A 149 -12.72 6.38 -12.52
CA PHE A 149 -11.50 6.22 -13.29
C PHE A 149 -11.87 6.29 -14.77
N GLY A 150 -11.57 7.43 -15.39
CA GLY A 150 -11.91 7.71 -16.79
C GLY A 150 -10.71 7.63 -17.71
N VAL A 151 -10.97 7.50 -19.03
CA VAL A 151 -9.97 7.53 -20.10
C VAL A 151 -9.98 8.91 -20.76
N ARG A 152 -8.85 9.63 -20.70
CA ARG A 152 -8.76 11.06 -21.04
C ARG A 152 -9.20 11.41 -22.46
N GLU A 153 -8.83 10.57 -23.43
CA GLU A 153 -9.12 10.80 -24.85
C GLU A 153 -10.51 10.28 -25.28
N GLU A 154 -11.20 9.52 -24.43
CA GLU A 154 -12.48 8.88 -24.77
C GLU A 154 -13.65 9.48 -23.98
N GLU A 155 -13.40 9.98 -22.77
CA GLU A 155 -14.43 10.42 -21.84
C GLU A 155 -14.30 11.91 -21.50
N PRO A 156 -15.41 12.67 -21.44
CA PRO A 156 -15.39 14.03 -20.93
C PRO A 156 -15.13 14.04 -19.41
N GLY A 157 -14.68 15.17 -18.86
CA GLY A 157 -14.51 15.36 -17.41
C GLY A 157 -13.06 15.43 -16.95
N ALA A 158 -12.09 15.31 -17.85
CA ALA A 158 -10.66 15.48 -17.52
C ALA A 158 -10.36 16.87 -16.93
N GLU A 159 -11.17 17.89 -17.22
CA GLU A 159 -11.10 19.21 -16.61
C GLU A 159 -11.52 19.24 -15.12
N ARG A 160 -12.16 18.17 -14.65
CA ARG A 160 -12.59 17.96 -13.25
C ARG A 160 -11.73 16.92 -12.52
N GLU A 161 -10.53 16.68 -13.04
CA GLU A 161 -9.57 15.74 -12.47
C GLU A 161 -9.28 16.08 -10.99
N MET A 162 -9.31 15.05 -10.15
CA MET A 162 -8.93 15.12 -8.75
C MET A 162 -7.41 15.29 -8.62
N PRO A 163 -6.92 15.95 -7.56
CA PRO A 163 -5.48 16.16 -7.32
C PRO A 163 -4.80 14.89 -6.77
N VAL A 164 -4.87 13.79 -7.52
CA VAL A 164 -4.27 12.48 -7.20
C VAL A 164 -3.11 12.11 -8.13
N ALA A 165 -2.81 12.96 -9.12
CA ALA A 165 -1.72 12.80 -10.06
C ALA A 165 -0.35 13.16 -9.44
N ILE A 166 -0.06 12.66 -8.24
CA ILE A 166 1.10 13.08 -7.43
C ILE A 166 2.42 12.93 -8.19
N ALA A 167 2.62 11.81 -8.90
CA ALA A 167 3.83 11.59 -9.70
C ALA A 167 4.04 12.67 -10.79
N ARG A 168 2.97 13.03 -11.51
CA ARG A 168 2.98 14.07 -12.56
C ARG A 168 3.23 15.44 -11.96
N ASP A 169 2.44 15.77 -10.94
CA ASP A 169 2.41 17.11 -10.37
C ASP A 169 3.72 17.41 -9.61
N MET A 170 4.31 16.41 -8.93
CA MET A 170 5.64 16.52 -8.31
C MET A 170 6.77 16.62 -9.34
N THR A 171 6.62 15.96 -10.50
CA THR A 171 7.58 16.11 -11.61
C THR A 171 7.57 17.55 -12.15
N ALA A 172 6.38 18.14 -12.33
CA ALA A 172 6.24 19.53 -12.75
C ALA A 172 6.80 20.51 -11.69
N LEU A 173 6.47 20.31 -10.41
CA LEU A 173 7.04 21.10 -9.31
C LEU A 173 8.57 21.02 -9.32
N ARG A 174 9.15 19.83 -9.45
CA ARG A 174 10.61 19.66 -9.48
C ARG A 174 11.25 20.43 -10.63
N ALA A 175 10.64 20.41 -11.81
CA ALA A 175 11.15 21.14 -12.98
C ALA A 175 11.18 22.66 -12.74
N ASP A 176 10.08 23.24 -12.23
CA ASP A 176 10.02 24.67 -11.91
C ASP A 176 10.93 25.04 -10.74
N LEU A 177 11.00 24.18 -9.72
CA LEU A 177 11.85 24.39 -8.56
C LEU A 177 13.34 24.37 -8.95
N ALA A 178 13.73 23.59 -9.96
CA ALA A 178 15.10 23.59 -10.48
C ALA A 178 15.50 24.93 -11.13
N GLN A 179 14.54 25.70 -11.64
CA GLN A 179 14.76 27.02 -12.25
C GLN A 179 14.68 28.18 -11.25
N ALA A 180 14.21 27.93 -10.02
CA ALA A 180 14.13 28.97 -9.00
C ALA A 180 15.52 29.52 -8.62
N LEU A 181 15.58 30.78 -8.19
CA LEU A 181 16.84 31.37 -7.73
C LEU A 181 17.24 30.79 -6.37
N ASN A 182 18.54 30.75 -6.11
CA ASN A 182 19.04 30.46 -4.77
C ASN A 182 18.79 31.67 -3.84
N GLY A 183 18.64 31.42 -2.55
CA GLY A 183 18.45 32.42 -1.50
C GLY A 183 17.03 32.97 -1.40
N VAL A 184 16.09 32.51 -2.23
CA VAL A 184 14.66 32.84 -2.09
C VAL A 184 13.96 31.85 -1.16
N THR A 185 12.91 32.31 -0.52
CA THR A 185 12.06 31.52 0.36
C THR A 185 10.97 30.77 -0.41
N VAL A 186 10.39 29.76 0.22
CA VAL A 186 9.17 29.09 -0.25
C VAL A 186 8.04 30.09 -0.49
N ALA A 187 7.92 31.14 0.32
CA ALA A 187 6.94 32.22 0.11
C ALA A 187 7.10 32.89 -1.26
N GLU A 188 8.31 33.29 -1.61
CA GLU A 188 8.63 33.98 -2.86
C GLU A 188 8.45 33.05 -4.06
N PHE A 189 8.87 31.78 -3.95
CA PHE A 189 8.63 30.78 -4.98
C PHE A 189 7.14 30.55 -5.23
N LEU A 190 6.35 30.38 -4.17
CA LEU A 190 4.90 30.15 -4.28
C LEU A 190 4.12 31.41 -4.69
N PHE A 191 4.69 32.60 -4.56
CA PHE A 191 4.10 33.81 -5.14
C PHE A 191 4.13 33.76 -6.66
N THR A 192 5.21 33.23 -7.24
CA THR A 192 5.37 33.04 -8.69
C THR A 192 4.66 31.77 -9.19
N HIS A 193 4.63 30.70 -8.39
CA HIS A 193 4.02 29.40 -8.73
C HIS A 193 2.93 28.98 -7.71
N PRO A 194 1.81 29.71 -7.61
CA PRO A 194 0.78 29.48 -6.59
C PRO A 194 0.11 28.10 -6.69
N GLN A 195 0.09 27.48 -7.88
CA GLN A 195 -0.47 26.15 -8.12
C GLN A 195 0.20 25.06 -7.26
N TYR A 196 1.46 25.23 -6.88
CA TYR A 196 2.21 24.22 -6.11
C TYR A 196 2.02 24.30 -4.60
N ARG A 197 1.23 25.23 -4.08
CA ARG A 197 1.04 25.41 -2.63
C ARG A 197 0.70 24.10 -1.91
N HIS A 198 -0.17 23.28 -2.49
CA HIS A 198 -0.61 22.02 -1.89
C HIS A 198 0.48 20.93 -1.95
N LEU A 199 1.25 20.88 -3.04
CA LEU A 199 2.38 19.96 -3.21
C LEU A 199 3.53 20.31 -2.27
N VAL A 200 3.91 21.59 -2.17
CA VAL A 200 4.98 22.01 -1.24
C VAL A 200 4.60 21.69 0.21
N ARG A 201 3.34 21.96 0.59
CA ARG A 201 2.83 21.54 1.91
C ARG A 201 2.93 20.03 2.10
N ARG A 202 2.62 19.24 1.07
CA ARG A 202 2.72 17.77 1.09
C ARG A 202 4.17 17.29 1.29
N VAL A 203 5.14 17.85 0.58
CA VAL A 203 6.57 17.56 0.72
C VAL A 203 7.08 17.86 2.13
N GLN A 204 6.71 19.02 2.68
CA GLN A 204 7.07 19.39 4.05
C GLN A 204 6.37 18.48 5.08
N ALA A 205 5.12 18.12 4.80
CA ALA A 205 4.32 17.30 5.69
C ALA A 205 4.73 15.82 5.71
N LEU A 206 5.27 15.27 4.62
CA LEU A 206 5.53 13.83 4.52
C LEU A 206 7.02 13.46 4.64
N GLY A 207 7.92 14.42 4.86
CA GLY A 207 9.36 14.15 4.90
C GLY A 207 9.89 13.21 6.00
N GLN A 208 9.04 12.83 6.95
CA GLN A 208 9.36 11.85 7.99
C GLN A 208 8.47 10.60 7.91
N CYS A 209 7.76 10.42 6.79
CA CYS A 209 6.79 9.35 6.59
C CYS A 209 7.23 8.50 5.38
N PRO A 210 8.08 7.47 5.56
CA PRO A 210 8.60 6.63 4.47
C PRO A 210 7.51 6.07 3.55
N TYR A 211 6.38 5.67 4.14
CA TYR A 211 5.19 5.13 3.47
C TYR A 211 4.04 6.16 3.33
N GLY A 212 4.35 7.46 3.36
CA GLY A 212 3.35 8.54 3.29
C GLY A 212 2.73 8.76 1.90
N GLU A 213 3.24 8.06 0.88
CA GLU A 213 2.85 8.21 -0.52
C GLU A 213 2.54 6.88 -1.18
N ILE A 214 1.54 6.88 -2.06
CA ILE A 214 1.41 5.84 -3.09
C ILE A 214 2.40 6.20 -4.19
N ARG A 215 3.52 5.48 -4.25
CA ARG A 215 4.64 5.75 -5.17
C ARG A 215 4.43 5.08 -6.53
N ASP A 216 3.38 5.50 -7.23
CA ASP A 216 3.04 4.99 -8.57
C ASP A 216 2.42 6.09 -9.44
N ASN A 217 2.35 5.88 -10.76
CA ASN A 217 1.63 6.75 -11.66
C ASN A 217 0.16 6.32 -11.79
N LEU A 218 -0.71 7.00 -11.05
CA LEU A 218 -2.15 6.74 -11.05
C LEU A 218 -2.89 7.15 -12.34
N LEU A 219 -2.18 7.73 -13.32
CA LEU A 219 -2.70 8.13 -14.62
C LEU A 219 -2.22 7.23 -15.77
N ALA A 220 -1.25 6.36 -15.53
CA ALA A 220 -0.64 5.53 -16.58
C ALA A 220 -1.65 4.54 -17.16
N SER A 221 -1.51 4.19 -18.43
CA SER A 221 -2.26 3.11 -19.09
C SER A 221 -2.16 1.75 -18.40
N THR A 222 -1.12 1.54 -17.60
CA THR A 222 -0.88 0.34 -16.81
C THR A 222 -1.45 0.42 -15.39
N CYS A 223 -1.97 1.58 -14.98
CA CYS A 223 -2.55 1.76 -13.65
C CYS A 223 -3.80 0.89 -13.48
N SER A 224 -3.81 0.08 -12.43
CA SER A 224 -4.97 -0.71 -12.04
C SER A 224 -5.68 -0.03 -10.86
N PRO A 225 -6.91 0.48 -11.03
CA PRO A 225 -7.67 1.04 -9.91
C PRO A 225 -8.01 0.00 -8.84
N LEU A 226 -7.95 -1.29 -9.18
CA LEU A 226 -8.15 -2.38 -8.23
C LEU A 226 -7.04 -2.45 -7.17
N ASP A 227 -5.81 -2.06 -7.47
CA ASP A 227 -4.72 -2.16 -6.49
C ASP A 227 -4.92 -1.15 -5.35
N ILE A 228 -5.32 0.09 -5.68
CA ILE A 228 -5.72 1.10 -4.69
C ILE A 228 -6.96 0.66 -3.91
N LEU A 229 -7.94 0.07 -4.60
CA LEU A 229 -9.17 -0.39 -3.98
C LEU A 229 -8.90 -1.53 -2.99
N ARG A 230 -8.05 -2.49 -3.36
CA ARG A 230 -7.62 -3.60 -2.49
C ARG A 230 -6.90 -3.08 -1.26
N PHE A 231 -5.92 -2.18 -1.44
CA PHE A 231 -5.21 -1.54 -0.35
C PHE A 231 -6.18 -0.87 0.63
N LYS A 232 -7.06 0.01 0.15
CA LYS A 232 -8.05 0.71 0.99
C LYS A 232 -8.98 -0.25 1.71
N LEU A 233 -9.52 -1.26 1.02
CA LEU A 233 -10.48 -2.20 1.59
C LEU A 233 -9.84 -3.15 2.61
N ALA A 234 -8.55 -3.46 2.46
CA ALA A 234 -7.83 -4.27 3.45
C ALA A 234 -7.82 -3.61 4.83
N PHE A 235 -7.69 -2.28 4.92
CA PHE A 235 -7.83 -1.54 6.19
C PHE A 235 -9.22 -1.68 6.84
N PHE A 236 -10.25 -1.99 6.05
CA PHE A 236 -11.60 -2.23 6.57
C PHE A 236 -11.87 -3.71 6.89
N GLY A 237 -10.84 -4.57 6.89
CA GLY A 237 -10.98 -5.99 7.15
C GLY A 237 -11.54 -6.79 5.98
N ALA A 238 -11.43 -6.27 4.75
CA ALA A 238 -11.77 -7.03 3.56
C ALA A 238 -10.68 -8.06 3.21
N ALA A 239 -11.12 -9.27 2.85
CA ALA A 239 -10.31 -10.37 2.36
C ALA A 239 -10.96 -11.00 1.11
N LYS A 240 -10.33 -12.05 0.57
CA LYS A 240 -10.81 -12.83 -0.58
C LYS A 240 -11.24 -11.98 -1.78
N PHE A 241 -10.32 -11.11 -2.22
CA PHE A 241 -10.53 -10.21 -3.37
C PHE A 241 -10.72 -10.99 -4.67
N ASP A 242 -11.86 -10.86 -5.31
CA ASP A 242 -12.22 -11.62 -6.49
C ASP A 242 -12.62 -10.64 -7.60
N PRO A 243 -11.64 -10.17 -8.40
CA PRO A 243 -11.90 -9.30 -9.53
C PRO A 243 -12.91 -9.89 -10.48
N LYS A 244 -13.83 -9.04 -10.93
CA LYS A 244 -14.88 -9.38 -11.89
C LYS A 244 -14.84 -8.50 -13.13
N SER A 245 -14.10 -7.39 -13.07
CA SER A 245 -13.65 -6.59 -14.21
C SER A 245 -12.41 -5.80 -13.79
N SER A 246 -11.82 -5.03 -14.70
CA SER A 246 -10.72 -4.11 -14.41
C SER A 246 -11.09 -2.97 -13.44
N LEU A 247 -12.37 -2.75 -13.17
CA LEU A 247 -12.86 -1.65 -12.32
C LEU A 247 -13.67 -2.13 -11.10
N TRP A 248 -13.93 -3.44 -11.00
CA TRP A 248 -14.78 -3.99 -9.95
C TRP A 248 -14.24 -5.32 -9.40
N THR A 249 -14.18 -5.41 -8.07
CA THR A 249 -13.79 -6.61 -7.34
C THR A 249 -14.83 -6.94 -6.28
N ARG A 250 -15.13 -8.23 -6.15
CA ARG A 250 -15.93 -8.78 -5.06
C ARG A 250 -15.00 -9.02 -3.86
N ILE A 251 -15.50 -8.81 -2.66
CA ILE A 251 -14.74 -9.01 -1.41
C ILE A 251 -15.56 -9.80 -0.39
N CYS A 252 -14.89 -10.30 0.64
CA CYS A 252 -15.49 -10.82 1.85
C CYS A 252 -15.03 -9.97 3.04
N MET A 253 -15.95 -9.42 3.84
CA MET A 253 -15.61 -8.64 5.03
C MET A 253 -15.86 -9.47 6.29
N TYR A 254 -15.00 -9.31 7.30
CA TYR A 254 -15.18 -9.85 8.65
C TYR A 254 -15.42 -11.37 8.69
N GLN A 255 -14.80 -12.12 7.76
CA GLN A 255 -14.91 -13.57 7.76
C GLN A 255 -14.24 -14.14 9.02
N GLY A 256 -15.03 -14.80 9.86
CA GLY A 256 -14.56 -15.40 11.12
C GLY A 256 -14.45 -14.42 12.30
N ALA A 257 -14.77 -13.14 12.08
CA ALA A 257 -14.80 -12.17 13.17
C ALA A 257 -15.83 -12.60 14.25
N PRO A 258 -15.54 -12.33 15.53
CA PRO A 258 -16.38 -12.75 16.64
C PRO A 258 -17.76 -12.09 16.61
N LEU A 259 -18.77 -12.84 17.01
CA LEU A 259 -20.10 -12.32 17.34
C LEU A 259 -20.09 -11.56 18.68
N PRO A 260 -21.10 -10.71 18.96
CA PRO A 260 -21.15 -9.94 20.20
C PRO A 260 -21.04 -10.78 21.49
N ASP A 261 -21.56 -12.00 21.49
CA ASP A 261 -21.49 -12.94 22.61
C ASP A 261 -20.18 -13.74 22.67
N GLU A 262 -19.30 -13.59 21.68
CA GLU A 262 -17.97 -14.22 21.61
C GLU A 262 -16.84 -13.25 21.99
N LEU A 263 -17.15 -11.97 22.26
CA LEU A 263 -16.16 -10.91 22.53
C LEU A 263 -15.33 -11.14 23.80
N ASP A 264 -15.84 -11.90 24.77
CA ASP A 264 -15.11 -12.24 25.99
C ASP A 264 -14.16 -13.45 25.81
N SER A 265 -14.07 -14.02 24.61
CA SER A 265 -13.20 -15.15 24.31
C SER A 265 -11.72 -14.77 24.33
N ALA A 266 -10.87 -15.66 24.85
CA ALA A 266 -9.41 -15.51 24.76
C ALA A 266 -8.88 -15.55 23.31
N THR A 267 -9.70 -15.94 22.34
CA THR A 267 -9.36 -15.99 20.91
C THR A 267 -10.10 -14.94 20.09
N VAL A 268 -10.66 -13.91 20.74
CA VAL A 268 -11.48 -12.88 20.10
C VAL A 268 -10.78 -12.21 18.91
N ASP A 269 -9.45 -12.07 18.98
CA ASP A 269 -8.64 -11.46 17.92
C ASP A 269 -7.97 -12.48 16.97
N ASP A 270 -8.08 -13.79 17.22
CA ASP A 270 -7.46 -14.84 16.39
C ASP A 270 -8.34 -15.30 15.21
N TRP A 271 -8.90 -14.34 14.48
CA TRP A 271 -9.83 -14.62 13.37
C TRP A 271 -9.29 -14.29 11.97
N TRP A 272 -8.13 -13.63 11.88
CA TRP A 272 -7.55 -13.27 10.59
C TRP A 272 -7.32 -14.49 9.69
N LEU A 273 -7.70 -14.34 8.41
CA LEU A 273 -7.70 -15.39 7.38
C LEU A 273 -8.46 -16.66 7.78
N ALA A 274 -9.62 -16.50 8.41
CA ALA A 274 -10.49 -17.62 8.80
C ALA A 274 -10.77 -18.62 7.66
N ILE A 275 -10.83 -19.89 8.06
CA ILE A 275 -11.11 -21.05 7.20
C ILE A 275 -12.53 -21.57 7.46
N TRP A 276 -13.15 -22.24 6.49
CA TRP A 276 -14.46 -22.83 6.68
C TRP A 276 -14.45 -24.00 7.67
N PRO A 277 -15.52 -24.19 8.48
CA PRO A 277 -15.64 -25.32 9.39
C PRO A 277 -15.65 -26.66 8.62
N GLY A 278 -14.87 -27.64 9.08
CA GLY A 278 -14.84 -29.00 8.53
C GLY A 278 -13.51 -29.42 7.91
N ASP A 279 -12.68 -28.45 7.50
CA ASP A 279 -11.30 -28.66 7.08
C ASP A 279 -10.38 -28.20 8.22
N THR A 280 -10.01 -29.11 9.13
CA THR A 280 -9.07 -28.76 10.20
C THR A 280 -7.70 -28.40 9.61
N ALA A 281 -7.18 -27.23 9.99
CA ALA A 281 -5.76 -26.87 9.80
C ALA A 281 -4.86 -27.74 10.68
#